data_AF-A0A2Z7A8Z4-F1
#
_entry.id   AF-A0A2Z7A8Z4-F1
#
_cell.length_a   1.000
_cell.length_b   1.000
_cell.length_c   1.000
_cell.angle_alpha   90.00
_cell.angle_beta   90.00
_cell.angle_gamma   90.00
#
_symmetry.space_group_name_H-M   'P 1'
#
loop_
_entity.id
_entity.type
_entity.pdbx_description
1 polymer ?
#
loop_
_entity_poly.entity_id
_entity_poly.type
_entity_poly.pdbx_seq_one_letter_code
_entity_poly.pdbx_strand_id
1 'polypeptide(L)'
;MEKLEIIIKAEELVKSAMKGNDASHDAAHAFRVRDLALSLAGEEGLSSSPDSLLTIELAALLHDIGDYKYIRSVLSVLLGARFVITVSILRQDPSEGKIVEDFLVKENVDENIRTKTLSIINGMGFKEEMDRLGGGNFSAEFGVVQDADRLDAIGAIGIARCFTFGGNRNMVLHDPQIKPRSDLSKEKYMNKDHQTTVNHFHEKLLKLKDLMKTKAGQKRAERRHKFMEEFLLEFYEEWDGRA
;
A
#
# COMPACT_ATOMS: atom_id res chain seq x y z
N MET A 1 12.77 -13.11 -23.06
CA MET A 1 11.61 -13.80 -22.46
C MET A 1 10.36 -13.07 -22.95
N GLU A 2 9.26 -13.76 -23.24
CA GLU A 2 8.00 -13.07 -23.55
C GLU A 2 7.50 -12.33 -22.32
N LYS A 3 6.93 -11.13 -22.51
CA LYS A 3 6.44 -10.27 -21.41
C LYS A 3 5.44 -11.01 -20.52
N LEU A 4 4.58 -11.82 -21.12
CA LEU A 4 3.59 -12.63 -20.42
C LEU A 4 4.24 -13.65 -19.46
N GLU A 5 5.34 -14.28 -19.86
CA GLU A 5 6.05 -15.26 -19.03
C GLU A 5 6.67 -14.60 -17.79
N ILE A 6 7.22 -13.38 -17.94
CA ILE A 6 7.76 -12.60 -16.81
C ILE A 6 6.64 -12.28 -15.81
N ILE A 7 5.46 -11.87 -16.29
CA ILE A 7 4.30 -11.56 -15.43
C ILE A 7 3.82 -12.80 -14.67
N ILE A 8 3.71 -13.96 -15.32
CA ILE A 8 3.31 -15.20 -14.66
C ILE A 8 4.26 -15.52 -13.50
N LYS A 9 5.58 -15.41 -13.74
CA LYS A 9 6.58 -15.64 -12.69
C LYS A 9 6.54 -14.59 -11.58
N ALA A 10 6.22 -13.34 -11.91
CA ALA A 10 5.99 -12.29 -10.91
C ALA A 10 4.78 -12.62 -10.02
N GLU A 11 3.67 -13.09 -10.60
CA GLU A 11 2.50 -13.54 -9.84
C GLU A 11 2.82 -14.75 -8.93
N GLU A 12 3.64 -15.69 -9.40
CA GLU A 12 4.13 -16.81 -8.59
C GLU A 12 4.99 -16.33 -7.41
N LEU A 13 5.89 -15.38 -7.66
CA LEU A 13 6.70 -14.76 -6.62
C LEU A 13 5.82 -14.06 -5.58
N VAL A 14 4.82 -13.29 -6.00
CA VAL A 14 3.86 -12.62 -5.11
C VAL A 14 3.12 -13.64 -4.24
N LYS A 15 2.57 -14.71 -4.84
CA LYS A 15 1.87 -15.77 -4.11
C LYS A 15 2.77 -16.45 -3.08
N SER A 16 4.04 -16.64 -3.41
CA SER A 16 5.03 -17.27 -2.52
C SER A 16 5.47 -16.32 -1.39
N ALA A 17 5.84 -15.10 -1.73
CA ALA A 17 6.40 -14.11 -0.81
C ALA A 17 5.36 -13.60 0.21
N MET A 18 4.09 -13.48 -0.20
CA MET A 18 2.99 -13.02 0.65
C MET A 18 2.24 -14.19 1.31
N LYS A 19 2.76 -15.42 1.19
CA LYS A 19 2.19 -16.60 1.83
C LYS A 19 2.27 -16.48 3.34
N GLY A 20 1.11 -16.27 3.98
CA GLY A 20 1.00 -16.11 5.43
C GLY A 20 0.75 -14.68 5.89
N ASN A 21 0.69 -13.72 4.96
CA ASN A 21 0.12 -12.41 5.27
C ASN A 21 -1.38 -12.54 5.58
N ASP A 22 -1.90 -11.64 6.41
CA ASP A 22 -3.34 -11.56 6.66
C ASP A 22 -4.08 -10.94 5.46
N ALA A 23 -5.41 -11.07 5.44
CA ALA A 23 -6.24 -10.65 4.32
C ALA A 23 -6.23 -9.14 4.03
N SER A 24 -5.60 -8.31 4.87
CA SER A 24 -5.39 -6.90 4.56
C SER A 24 -4.24 -6.66 3.57
N HIS A 25 -3.26 -7.57 3.46
CA HIS A 25 -2.09 -7.47 2.56
C HIS A 25 -1.65 -8.85 2.05
N ASP A 26 -2.59 -9.62 1.52
CA ASP A 26 -2.33 -10.89 0.85
C ASP A 26 -2.04 -10.70 -0.66
N ALA A 27 -1.79 -11.79 -1.38
CA ALA A 27 -1.56 -11.72 -2.83
C ALA A 27 -2.74 -11.09 -3.60
N ALA A 28 -3.97 -11.18 -3.08
CA ALA A 28 -5.14 -10.58 -3.72
C ALA A 28 -5.08 -9.05 -3.70
N HIS A 29 -4.46 -8.44 -2.68
CA HIS A 29 -4.17 -7.01 -2.69
C HIS A 29 -3.27 -6.62 -3.88
N ALA A 30 -2.13 -7.28 -4.05
CA ALA A 30 -1.22 -6.99 -5.16
C ALA A 30 -1.90 -7.14 -6.54
N PHE A 31 -2.76 -8.16 -6.70
CA PHE A 31 -3.50 -8.36 -7.95
C PHE A 31 -4.54 -7.27 -8.20
N ARG A 32 -5.28 -6.82 -7.18
CA ARG A 32 -6.21 -5.69 -7.35
C ARG A 32 -5.48 -4.40 -7.68
N VAL A 33 -4.32 -4.16 -7.07
CA VAL A 33 -3.47 -3.00 -7.39
C VAL A 33 -2.97 -3.08 -8.83
N ARG A 34 -2.53 -4.25 -9.29
CA ARG A 34 -2.17 -4.50 -10.70
C ARG A 34 -3.32 -4.15 -11.64
N ASP A 35 -4.50 -4.72 -11.41
CA ASP A 35 -5.66 -4.53 -12.29
C ASP A 35 -6.09 -3.05 -12.31
N LEU A 36 -6.06 -2.38 -11.15
CA LEU A 36 -6.30 -0.95 -11.04
C LEU A 36 -5.26 -0.13 -11.81
N ALA A 37 -3.98 -0.45 -11.67
CA ALA A 37 -2.89 0.27 -12.34
C ALA A 37 -3.00 0.14 -13.86
N LEU A 38 -3.27 -1.05 -14.39
CA LEU A 38 -3.48 -1.25 -15.83
C LEU A 38 -4.71 -0.48 -16.33
N SER A 39 -5.79 -0.47 -15.56
CA SER A 39 -6.99 0.27 -15.91
C SER A 39 -6.77 1.79 -15.92
N LEU A 40 -6.04 2.32 -14.94
CA LEU A 40 -5.64 3.73 -14.88
C LEU A 40 -4.69 4.08 -16.05
N ALA A 41 -3.72 3.23 -16.35
CA ALA A 41 -2.79 3.41 -17.47
C ALA A 41 -3.53 3.58 -18.81
N GLY A 42 -4.63 2.85 -19.00
CA GLY A 42 -5.49 2.99 -20.18
C GLY A 42 -6.18 4.35 -20.27
N GLU A 43 -6.73 4.84 -19.18
CA GLU A 43 -7.39 6.16 -19.14
C GLU A 43 -6.40 7.33 -19.27
N GLU A 44 -5.17 7.15 -18.78
CA GLU A 44 -4.10 8.16 -18.86
C GLU A 44 -3.27 8.06 -20.17
N GLY A 45 -3.64 7.18 -21.11
CA GLY A 45 -3.02 7.08 -22.43
C GLY A 45 -1.66 6.37 -22.48
N LEU A 46 -1.27 5.67 -21.40
CA LEU A 46 0.00 4.96 -21.29
C LEU A 46 0.00 3.59 -21.99
N SER A 47 -1.15 3.13 -22.49
CA SER A 47 -1.27 1.82 -23.18
C SER A 47 -0.51 1.72 -24.51
N SER A 48 -0.06 2.84 -25.06
CA SER A 48 0.67 2.90 -26.34
C SER A 48 2.13 2.45 -26.23
N SER A 49 2.68 2.36 -25.02
CA SER A 49 4.05 1.92 -24.75
C SER A 49 4.06 0.55 -24.06
N PRO A 50 4.42 -0.54 -24.79
CA PRO A 50 4.51 -1.87 -24.20
C PRO A 50 5.50 -1.97 -23.03
N ASP A 51 6.52 -1.11 -22.99
CA ASP A 51 7.52 -1.12 -21.91
C ASP A 51 7.01 -0.36 -20.68
N SER A 52 6.23 0.71 -20.88
CA SER A 52 5.54 1.40 -19.78
C SER A 52 4.50 0.49 -19.14
N LEU A 53 3.72 -0.26 -19.93
CA LEU A 53 2.77 -1.24 -19.39
C LEU A 53 3.47 -2.33 -18.58
N LEU A 54 4.57 -2.89 -19.09
CA LEU A 54 5.34 -3.89 -18.34
C LEU A 54 5.93 -3.31 -17.04
N THR A 55 6.42 -2.08 -17.09
CA THR A 55 6.94 -1.36 -15.90
C THR A 55 5.85 -1.17 -14.86
N ILE A 56 4.66 -0.69 -15.27
CA ILE A 56 3.50 -0.48 -14.39
C ILE A 56 3.06 -1.80 -13.77
N GLU A 57 2.94 -2.85 -14.57
CA GLU A 57 2.44 -4.15 -14.12
C GLU A 57 3.42 -4.81 -13.13
N LEU A 58 4.73 -4.81 -13.42
CA LEU A 58 5.74 -5.32 -12.52
C LEU A 58 5.82 -4.51 -11.23
N ALA A 59 5.81 -3.17 -11.32
CA ALA A 59 5.83 -2.33 -10.13
C ALA A 59 4.60 -2.57 -9.25
N ALA A 60 3.41 -2.63 -9.84
CA ALA A 60 2.17 -2.89 -9.11
C ALA A 60 2.12 -4.29 -8.46
N LEU A 61 2.65 -5.32 -9.12
CA LEU A 61 2.70 -6.67 -8.53
C LEU A 61 3.71 -6.76 -7.38
N LEU A 62 4.88 -6.13 -7.53
CA LEU A 62 6.04 -6.38 -6.67
C LEU A 62 6.19 -5.35 -5.54
N HIS A 63 5.38 -4.29 -5.49
CA HIS A 63 5.59 -3.16 -4.56
C HIS A 63 5.58 -3.51 -3.08
N ASP A 64 4.76 -4.49 -2.67
CA ASP A 64 4.56 -4.86 -1.27
C ASP A 64 5.41 -6.08 -0.86
N ILE A 65 6.27 -6.57 -1.76
CA ILE A 65 7.19 -7.66 -1.46
C ILE A 65 8.27 -7.17 -0.50
N GLY A 66 8.31 -7.77 0.68
CA GLY A 66 9.30 -7.49 1.71
C GLY A 66 8.85 -6.52 2.80
N ASP A 67 7.64 -5.92 2.74
CA ASP A 67 7.20 -4.91 3.72
C ASP A 67 7.41 -5.38 5.17
N TYR A 68 8.37 -4.73 5.85
CA TYR A 68 8.80 -5.03 7.22
C TYR A 68 7.64 -5.05 8.24
N LYS A 69 6.51 -4.37 7.95
CA LYS A 69 5.33 -4.39 8.81
C LYS A 69 4.79 -5.81 9.01
N TYR A 70 4.90 -6.68 8.02
CA TYR A 70 4.40 -8.06 8.07
C TYR A 70 5.46 -9.05 8.57
N ILE A 71 6.73 -8.81 8.25
CA ILE A 71 7.87 -9.54 8.82
C ILE A 71 7.83 -9.48 10.36
N ARG A 72 7.52 -8.29 10.92
CA ARG A 72 7.40 -8.10 12.38
C ARG A 72 6.20 -8.83 12.99
N SER A 73 5.09 -8.97 12.25
CA SER A 73 3.89 -9.66 12.75
C SER A 73 4.15 -11.16 12.91
N VAL A 74 4.74 -11.78 11.89
CA VAL A 74 5.09 -13.21 11.90
C VAL A 74 6.11 -13.52 13.00
N LEU A 75 7.17 -12.70 13.11
CA LEU A 75 8.15 -12.85 14.19
C LEU A 75 7.51 -12.67 15.58
N SER A 76 6.51 -11.80 15.72
CA SER A 76 5.87 -11.51 17.02
C SER A 76 5.03 -12.67 17.53
N VAL A 77 4.36 -13.36 16.62
CA VAL A 77 3.61 -14.58 16.94
C VAL A 77 4.56 -15.73 17.29
N LEU A 78 5.69 -15.85 16.59
CA LEU A 78 6.62 -16.98 16.75
C LEU A 78 7.59 -16.84 17.94
N LEU A 79 8.07 -15.63 18.23
CA LEU A 79 9.22 -15.43 19.13
C LEU A 79 8.87 -14.61 20.38
N GLY A 80 7.64 -14.09 20.48
CA GLY A 80 7.20 -13.23 21.58
C GLY A 80 7.72 -11.79 21.49
N ALA A 81 6.89 -10.83 21.92
CA ALA A 81 7.10 -9.39 21.70
C ALA A 81 8.48 -8.86 22.12
N ARG A 82 9.06 -9.40 23.20
CA ARG A 82 10.36 -8.97 23.75
C ARG A 82 11.54 -9.44 22.89
N PHE A 83 11.45 -10.62 22.27
CA PHE A 83 12.47 -11.14 21.36
C PHE A 83 12.40 -10.46 19.98
N VAL A 84 11.19 -10.11 19.55
CA VAL A 84 10.97 -9.37 18.30
C VAL A 84 11.57 -7.98 18.33
N ILE A 85 11.52 -7.27 19.45
CA ILE A 85 12.20 -5.98 19.58
C ILE A 85 13.70 -6.15 19.35
N THR A 86 14.33 -7.19 19.92
CA THR A 86 15.75 -7.48 19.73
C THR A 86 16.09 -7.86 18.28
N VAL A 87 15.27 -8.67 17.61
CA VAL A 87 15.46 -9.02 16.19
C VAL A 87 15.20 -7.82 15.27
N SER A 88 14.24 -6.95 15.61
CA SER A 88 13.90 -5.75 14.83
C SER A 88 15.02 -4.69 14.87
N ILE A 89 15.71 -4.55 16.01
CA ILE A 89 16.87 -3.65 16.14
C ILE A 89 18.07 -4.17 15.33
N LEU A 90 18.18 -5.49 15.13
CA LEU A 90 19.23 -6.13 14.35
C LEU A 90 18.92 -6.27 12.86
N ARG A 91 17.68 -5.99 12.43
CA ARG A 91 17.22 -6.05 11.04
C ARG A 91 16.60 -4.73 10.60
N GLN A 92 17.41 -3.68 10.51
CA GLN A 92 17.28 -2.76 9.37
C GLN A 92 17.86 -3.48 8.15
N ASP A 93 17.16 -4.48 7.64
CA ASP A 93 17.65 -5.26 6.50
C ASP A 93 17.20 -4.53 5.22
N PRO A 94 18.12 -4.08 4.34
CA PRO A 94 17.81 -3.48 3.04
C PRO A 94 17.20 -4.48 2.02
N SER A 95 16.41 -5.45 2.49
CA SER A 95 16.05 -6.68 1.77
C SER A 95 14.79 -6.59 0.91
N GLU A 96 13.94 -5.57 1.08
CA GLU A 96 12.73 -5.37 0.25
C GLU A 96 13.11 -5.18 -1.22
N GLY A 97 14.03 -4.24 -1.48
CA GLY A 97 14.56 -3.99 -2.82
C GLY A 97 15.34 -5.17 -3.38
N LYS A 98 16.02 -5.94 -2.51
CA LYS A 98 16.92 -7.01 -2.96
C LYS A 98 16.17 -8.21 -3.55
N ILE A 99 15.06 -8.65 -2.96
CA ILE A 99 14.28 -9.78 -3.51
C ILE A 99 13.72 -9.42 -4.88
N VAL A 100 13.18 -8.21 -5.01
CA VAL A 100 12.61 -7.72 -6.27
C VAL A 100 13.70 -7.53 -7.32
N GLU A 101 14.83 -6.93 -6.96
CA GLU A 101 15.97 -6.74 -7.86
C GLU A 101 16.54 -8.08 -8.34
N ASP A 102 16.77 -9.04 -7.44
CA ASP A 102 17.26 -10.39 -7.76
C ASP A 102 16.30 -11.10 -8.73
N PHE A 103 14.98 -10.98 -8.52
CA PHE A 103 13.98 -11.51 -9.45
C PHE A 103 14.08 -10.87 -10.83
N LEU A 104 14.12 -9.53 -10.92
CA LEU A 104 14.18 -8.81 -12.19
C LEU A 104 15.46 -9.15 -12.98
N VAL A 105 16.60 -9.30 -12.29
CA VAL A 105 17.87 -9.74 -12.90
C VAL A 105 17.77 -11.19 -13.37
N LYS A 106 17.28 -12.10 -12.53
CA LYS A 106 17.16 -13.53 -12.84
C LYS A 106 16.27 -13.79 -14.06
N GLU A 107 15.15 -13.08 -14.17
CA GLU A 107 14.22 -13.22 -15.29
C GLU A 107 14.66 -12.42 -16.54
N ASN A 108 15.86 -11.83 -16.53
CA ASN A 108 16.45 -11.06 -17.63
C ASN A 108 15.57 -9.91 -18.10
N VAL A 109 14.97 -9.17 -17.15
CA VAL A 109 14.23 -7.94 -17.44
C VAL A 109 15.22 -6.86 -17.90
N ASP A 110 14.86 -6.16 -18.97
CA ASP A 110 15.64 -5.05 -19.53
C ASP A 110 16.05 -4.04 -18.45
N GLU A 111 17.28 -3.53 -18.53
CA GLU A 111 17.86 -2.66 -17.51
C GLU A 111 17.07 -1.36 -17.31
N ASN A 112 16.53 -0.78 -18.38
CA ASN A 112 15.72 0.43 -18.28
C ASN A 112 14.39 0.15 -17.56
N ILE A 113 13.74 -0.97 -17.90
CA ILE A 113 12.49 -1.40 -17.23
C ILE A 113 12.76 -1.72 -15.76
N ARG A 114 13.80 -2.50 -15.45
CA ARG A 114 14.20 -2.84 -14.08
C ARG A 114 14.44 -1.59 -13.24
N THR A 115 15.22 -0.64 -13.77
CA THR A 115 15.55 0.61 -13.06
C THR A 115 14.30 1.43 -12.76
N LYS A 116 13.39 1.57 -13.75
CA LYS A 116 12.11 2.29 -13.55
C LYS A 116 11.22 1.58 -12.53
N THR A 117 11.08 0.26 -12.62
CA THR A 117 10.29 -0.56 -11.69
C THR A 117 10.78 -0.38 -10.25
N LEU A 118 12.08 -0.54 -10.00
CA LEU A 118 12.66 -0.35 -8.66
C LEU A 118 12.51 1.10 -8.18
N SER A 119 12.70 2.08 -9.06
CA SER A 119 12.49 3.49 -8.71
C SER A 119 11.05 3.79 -8.31
N ILE A 120 10.07 3.14 -8.95
CA ILE A 120 8.66 3.29 -8.58
C ILE A 120 8.42 2.71 -7.19
N ILE A 121 8.78 1.43 -6.99
CA ILE A 121 8.56 0.71 -5.73
C ILE A 121 9.16 1.47 -4.55
N ASN A 122 10.42 1.91 -4.67
CA ASN A 122 11.12 2.66 -3.62
C ASN A 122 10.49 4.04 -3.31
N GLY A 123 9.66 4.57 -4.20
CA GLY A 123 8.98 5.86 -4.03
C GLY A 123 7.55 5.76 -3.51
N MET A 124 6.95 4.56 -3.44
CA MET A 124 5.50 4.40 -3.25
C MET A 124 5.01 4.76 -1.85
N GLY A 125 5.84 4.61 -0.82
CA GLY A 125 5.38 4.73 0.55
C GLY A 125 4.90 6.15 0.93
N PHE A 126 3.87 6.18 1.78
CA PHE A 126 3.26 7.43 2.27
C PHE A 126 4.24 8.29 3.08
N LYS A 127 5.23 7.68 3.75
CA LYS A 127 6.22 8.40 4.56
C LYS A 127 7.21 9.16 3.68
N GLU A 128 7.59 8.55 2.58
CA GLU A 128 8.54 9.03 1.60
C GLU A 128 7.98 10.24 0.84
N GLU A 129 6.65 10.31 0.67
CA GLU A 129 5.98 11.48 0.08
C GLU A 129 5.88 12.67 1.06
N MET A 130 5.65 12.43 2.36
CA MET A 130 5.64 13.50 3.36
C MET A 130 6.98 14.22 3.45
N ASP A 131 8.09 13.50 3.26
CA ASP A 131 9.44 14.06 3.18
C ASP A 131 9.70 14.81 1.85
N ARG A 132 8.88 14.58 0.81
CA ARG A 132 8.98 15.16 -0.55
C ARG A 132 7.94 16.25 -0.84
N LEU A 133 7.37 16.92 0.18
CA LEU A 133 6.45 18.07 0.04
C LEU A 133 7.09 19.33 -0.63
N GLY A 134 7.98 19.14 -1.60
CA GLY A 134 8.77 20.15 -2.31
C GLY A 134 8.93 19.89 -3.82
N GLY A 135 7.90 19.40 -4.51
CA GLY A 135 7.76 19.62 -5.97
C GLY A 135 8.66 18.80 -6.89
N GLY A 136 8.88 17.51 -6.62
CA GLY A 136 9.54 16.61 -7.57
C GLY A 136 8.61 16.17 -8.71
N ASN A 137 9.04 16.32 -9.97
CA ASN A 137 8.38 15.67 -11.11
C ASN A 137 8.47 14.14 -10.94
N PHE A 138 7.33 13.47 -10.87
CA PHE A 138 7.23 12.00 -10.91
C PHE A 138 6.92 11.52 -12.33
N SER A 139 7.29 10.28 -12.67
CA SER A 139 6.91 9.67 -13.94
C SER A 139 5.40 9.38 -14.00
N ALA A 140 4.85 9.29 -15.20
CA ALA A 140 3.45 8.93 -15.39
C ALA A 140 3.16 7.51 -14.85
N GLU A 141 4.09 6.58 -15.04
CA GLU A 141 4.02 5.23 -14.49
C GLU A 141 3.96 5.24 -12.96
N PHE A 142 4.77 6.09 -12.31
CA PHE A 142 4.74 6.24 -10.85
C PHE A 142 3.37 6.73 -10.36
N GLY A 143 2.82 7.77 -11.02
CA GLY A 143 1.51 8.31 -10.69
C GLY A 143 0.41 7.26 -10.75
N VAL A 144 0.41 6.45 -11.82
CA VAL A 144 -0.56 5.36 -12.01
C VAL A 144 -0.44 4.27 -10.94
N VAL A 145 0.76 3.77 -10.68
CA VAL A 145 0.96 2.67 -9.72
C VAL A 145 0.63 3.13 -8.30
N GLN A 146 1.05 4.33 -7.92
CA GLN A 146 0.78 4.84 -6.58
C GLN A 146 -0.70 5.17 -6.37
N ASP A 147 -1.38 5.73 -7.37
CA ASP A 147 -2.82 5.94 -7.30
C ASP A 147 -3.58 4.60 -7.20
N ALA A 148 -3.14 3.57 -7.91
CA ALA A 148 -3.74 2.24 -7.83
C ALA A 148 -3.65 1.63 -6.42
N ASP A 149 -2.49 1.70 -5.79
CA ASP A 149 -2.29 1.25 -4.39
C ASP A 149 -3.18 2.06 -3.42
N ARG A 150 -3.16 3.39 -3.53
CA ARG A 150 -3.98 4.28 -2.69
C ARG A 150 -5.47 4.04 -2.87
N LEU A 151 -5.92 3.79 -4.10
CA LEU A 151 -7.31 3.47 -4.37
C LEU A 151 -7.72 2.18 -3.65
N ASP A 152 -6.89 1.13 -3.66
CA ASP A 152 -7.18 -0.13 -2.95
C ASP A 152 -7.19 0.03 -1.42
N ALA A 153 -6.62 1.11 -0.89
CA ALA A 153 -6.67 1.46 0.53
C ALA A 153 -7.95 2.23 0.94
N ILE A 154 -8.80 2.65 0.00
CA ILE A 154 -10.02 3.42 0.27
C ILE A 154 -11.30 2.77 -0.29
N GLY A 155 -12.46 3.27 0.13
CA GLY A 155 -13.77 2.70 -0.24
C GLY A 155 -14.06 1.39 0.49
N ALA A 156 -14.97 0.58 -0.05
CA ALA A 156 -15.43 -0.65 0.61
C ALA A 156 -14.29 -1.64 0.93
N ILE A 157 -13.36 -1.85 -0.01
CA ILE A 157 -12.17 -2.70 0.21
C ILE A 157 -11.26 -2.04 1.25
N GLY A 158 -11.04 -0.74 1.18
CA GLY A 158 -10.26 0.01 2.17
C GLY A 158 -10.79 -0.14 3.59
N ILE A 159 -12.11 -0.04 3.78
CA ILE A 159 -12.79 -0.29 5.06
C ILE A 159 -12.48 -1.71 5.56
N ALA A 160 -12.74 -2.73 4.72
CA ALA A 160 -12.52 -4.12 5.10
C ALA A 160 -11.06 -4.40 5.47
N ARG A 161 -10.09 -3.90 4.68
CA ARG A 161 -8.66 -4.03 4.94
C ARG A 161 -8.25 -3.32 6.22
N CYS A 162 -8.76 -2.12 6.48
CA CYS A 162 -8.46 -1.34 7.68
C CYS A 162 -8.87 -2.09 8.95
N PHE A 163 -10.09 -2.61 9.01
CA PHE A 163 -10.55 -3.37 10.18
C PHE A 163 -9.89 -4.74 10.29
N THR A 164 -9.59 -5.42 9.18
CA THR A 164 -8.83 -6.68 9.18
C THR A 164 -7.44 -6.48 9.78
N PHE A 165 -6.73 -5.43 9.35
CA PHE A 165 -5.42 -5.07 9.89
C PHE A 165 -5.51 -4.70 11.37
N GLY A 166 -6.46 -3.84 11.74
CA GLY A 166 -6.69 -3.43 13.13
C GLY A 166 -6.94 -4.62 14.06
N GLY A 167 -7.79 -5.56 13.63
CA GLY A 167 -8.07 -6.80 14.35
C GLY A 167 -6.84 -7.70 14.50
N ASN A 168 -6.09 -7.94 13.43
CA ASN A 168 -4.86 -8.75 13.48
C ASN A 168 -3.78 -8.12 14.39
N ARG A 169 -3.80 -6.80 14.56
CA ARG A 169 -2.89 -6.06 15.46
C ARG A 169 -3.44 -5.84 16.87
N ASN A 170 -4.63 -6.36 17.19
CA ASN A 170 -5.33 -6.11 18.45
C ASN A 170 -5.44 -4.61 18.78
N MET A 171 -5.67 -3.79 17.77
CA MET A 171 -5.87 -2.35 17.95
C MET A 171 -7.27 -2.07 18.51
N VAL A 172 -7.37 -1.02 19.32
CA VAL A 172 -8.67 -0.50 19.75
C VAL A 172 -9.48 -0.10 18.53
N LEU A 173 -10.75 -0.52 18.49
CA LEU A 173 -11.66 -0.24 17.38
C LEU A 173 -11.92 1.28 17.27
N HIS A 174 -12.51 1.84 18.31
CA HIS A 174 -12.79 3.27 18.48
C HIS A 174 -12.75 3.63 19.97
N ASP A 175 -12.30 4.84 20.28
CA ASP A 175 -12.32 5.43 21.63
C ASP A 175 -12.57 6.94 21.49
N PRO A 176 -13.74 7.46 21.91
CA PRO A 176 -14.07 8.88 21.81
C PRO A 176 -13.12 9.82 22.58
N GLN A 177 -12.40 9.32 23.59
CA GLN A 177 -11.43 10.10 24.36
C GLN A 177 -10.12 10.28 23.60
N ILE A 178 -9.83 9.41 22.63
CA ILE A 178 -8.63 9.45 21.80
C ILE A 178 -8.96 10.14 20.47
N LYS A 179 -8.63 11.43 20.37
CA LYS A 179 -8.89 12.21 19.14
C LYS A 179 -7.93 11.85 18.00
N PRO A 180 -8.37 11.92 16.73
CA PRO A 180 -7.46 11.79 15.58
C PRO A 180 -6.35 12.83 15.60
N ARG A 181 -5.13 12.41 15.24
CA ARG A 181 -3.97 13.30 15.18
C ARG A 181 -4.02 14.18 13.92
N SER A 182 -3.92 15.49 14.10
CA SER A 182 -3.90 16.48 13.01
C SER A 182 -2.49 16.76 12.47
N ASP A 183 -1.48 16.77 13.33
CA ASP A 183 -0.07 17.04 13.00
C ASP A 183 0.74 15.72 12.93
N LEU A 184 0.89 15.18 11.72
CA LEU A 184 1.62 13.94 11.46
C LEU A 184 3.08 14.26 11.09
N SER A 185 3.92 14.61 12.07
CA SER A 185 5.35 14.38 11.86
C SER A 185 5.63 12.88 11.74
N LYS A 186 6.67 12.47 10.99
CA LYS A 186 7.03 11.05 10.76
C LYS A 186 7.16 10.26 12.06
N GLU A 187 7.73 10.89 13.09
CA GLU A 187 7.85 10.33 14.44
C GLU A 187 6.50 10.12 15.12
N LYS A 188 5.58 11.10 15.02
CA LYS A 188 4.23 10.99 15.59
C LYS A 188 3.38 9.96 14.88
N TYR A 189 3.51 9.80 13.55
CA TYR A 189 2.81 8.74 12.81
C TYR A 189 3.31 7.34 13.19
N MET A 190 4.60 7.20 13.50
CA MET A 190 5.20 5.92 13.89
C MET A 190 4.93 5.55 15.35
N ASN A 191 4.66 6.52 16.22
CA ASN A 191 4.21 6.26 17.58
C ASN A 191 2.75 5.75 17.55
N LYS A 192 2.56 4.49 17.95
CA LYS A 192 1.24 3.83 17.97
C LYS A 192 0.55 3.90 19.32
N ASP A 193 1.21 4.44 20.33
CA ASP A 193 0.60 4.68 21.62
C ASP A 193 -0.50 5.71 21.36
N HIS A 194 -1.76 5.32 21.56
CA HIS A 194 -2.98 6.12 21.33
C HIS A 194 -3.49 6.21 19.87
N GLN A 195 -3.39 5.13 19.08
CA GLN A 195 -4.09 5.03 17.77
C GLN A 195 -5.23 4.01 17.81
N THR A 196 -6.41 4.41 17.32
CA THR A 196 -7.56 3.51 17.09
C THR A 196 -7.72 3.19 15.60
N THR A 197 -8.42 2.11 15.29
CA THR A 197 -8.71 1.71 13.90
C THR A 197 -9.53 2.79 13.19
N VAL A 198 -10.54 3.35 13.86
CA VAL A 198 -11.37 4.45 13.32
C VAL A 198 -10.57 5.73 13.14
N ASN A 199 -9.63 6.07 14.05
CA ASN A 199 -8.78 7.25 13.87
C ASN A 199 -7.89 7.13 12.62
N HIS A 200 -7.55 5.92 12.16
CA HIS A 200 -6.78 5.74 10.94
C HIS A 200 -7.49 6.31 9.69
N PHE A 201 -8.83 6.30 9.68
CA PHE A 201 -9.60 6.92 8.60
C PHE A 201 -9.30 8.41 8.50
N HIS A 202 -9.42 9.12 9.62
CA HIS A 202 -9.19 10.57 9.70
C HIS A 202 -7.72 10.95 9.56
N GLU A 203 -6.82 10.13 10.10
CA GLU A 203 -5.39 10.40 10.06
C GLU A 203 -4.81 10.21 8.65
N LYS A 204 -5.30 9.23 7.90
CA LYS A 204 -4.75 8.84 6.60
C LYS A 204 -5.78 8.65 5.50
N LEU A 205 -6.72 7.71 5.66
CA LEU A 205 -7.51 7.20 4.51
C LEU A 205 -8.34 8.29 3.82
N LEU A 206 -8.97 9.17 4.59
CA LEU A 206 -9.77 10.29 4.09
C LEU A 206 -8.93 11.40 3.44
N LYS A 207 -7.61 11.40 3.63
CA LYS A 207 -6.70 12.35 2.98
C LYS A 207 -6.19 11.85 1.63
N LEU A 208 -6.32 10.56 1.34
CA LEU A 208 -5.72 9.95 0.14
C LEU A 208 -6.33 10.47 -1.16
N LYS A 209 -7.60 10.89 -1.17
CA LYS A 209 -8.24 11.41 -2.39
C LYS A 209 -7.54 12.66 -2.93
N ASP A 210 -7.04 13.52 -2.05
CA ASP A 210 -6.40 14.79 -2.41
C ASP A 210 -4.93 14.60 -2.83
N LEU A 211 -4.40 13.39 -2.65
CA LEU A 211 -3.03 13.01 -2.98
C LEU A 211 -2.92 12.18 -4.26
N MET A 212 -4.04 12.01 -4.98
CA MET A 212 -4.08 11.29 -6.25
C MET A 212 -3.39 12.12 -7.35
N LYS A 213 -2.56 11.45 -8.15
CA LYS A 213 -1.68 12.06 -9.16
C LYS A 213 -2.31 12.11 -10.54
N THR A 214 -3.19 11.16 -10.84
CA THR A 214 -3.83 10.96 -12.14
C THR A 214 -5.25 11.49 -12.11
N LYS A 215 -5.77 11.92 -13.27
CA LYS A 215 -7.16 12.39 -13.37
C LYS A 215 -8.14 11.25 -13.14
N ALA A 216 -7.83 10.07 -13.69
CA ALA A 216 -8.59 8.85 -13.47
C ALA A 216 -8.58 8.43 -11.99
N GLY A 217 -7.43 8.54 -11.32
CA GLY A 217 -7.27 8.28 -9.89
C GLY A 217 -8.13 9.20 -9.03
N GLN A 218 -8.04 10.51 -9.25
CA GLN A 218 -8.87 11.53 -8.56
C GLN A 218 -10.38 11.24 -8.71
N LYS A 219 -10.84 10.99 -9.95
CA LYS A 219 -12.25 10.68 -10.23
C LYS A 219 -12.73 9.42 -9.48
N ARG A 220 -11.93 8.36 -9.46
CA ARG A 220 -12.27 7.11 -8.77
C ARG A 220 -12.21 7.26 -7.25
N ALA A 221 -11.27 8.06 -6.75
CA ALA A 221 -11.09 8.32 -5.34
C ALA A 221 -12.29 9.06 -4.73
N GLU A 222 -12.89 10.00 -5.44
CA GLU A 222 -14.04 10.76 -4.93
C GLU A 222 -15.22 9.84 -4.55
N ARG A 223 -15.56 8.88 -5.41
CA ARG A 223 -16.62 7.90 -5.11
C ARG A 223 -16.26 7.03 -3.89
N ARG A 224 -15.00 6.58 -3.80
CA ARG A 224 -14.54 5.72 -2.69
C ARG A 224 -14.47 6.49 -1.37
N HIS A 225 -14.06 7.75 -1.41
CA HIS A 225 -14.04 8.67 -0.28
C HIS A 225 -15.43 8.89 0.28
N LYS A 226 -16.39 9.25 -0.58
CA LYS A 226 -17.78 9.46 -0.17
C LYS A 226 -18.37 8.24 0.55
N PHE A 227 -18.11 7.03 0.04
CA PHE A 227 -18.56 5.80 0.68
C PHE A 227 -17.95 5.60 2.09
N MET A 228 -16.70 6.01 2.32
CA MET A 228 -16.10 5.94 3.65
C MET A 228 -16.69 6.97 4.61
N GLU A 229 -17.04 8.17 4.14
CA GLU A 229 -17.74 9.16 4.94
C GLU A 229 -19.13 8.66 5.35
N GLU A 230 -19.88 8.07 4.41
CA GLU A 230 -21.19 7.44 4.67
C GLU A 230 -21.06 6.29 5.69
N PHE A 231 -20.05 5.43 5.53
CA PHE A 231 -19.77 4.37 6.49
C PHE A 231 -19.46 4.92 7.90
N LEU A 232 -18.62 5.96 8.00
CA LEU A 232 -18.27 6.55 9.30
C LEU A 232 -19.46 7.23 9.97
N LEU A 233 -20.33 7.89 9.19
CA LEU A 233 -21.55 8.48 9.70
C LEU A 233 -22.43 7.42 10.36
N GLU A 234 -22.71 6.33 9.65
CA GLU A 234 -23.48 5.21 10.18
C GLU A 234 -22.79 4.57 11.40
N PHE A 235 -21.47 4.34 11.31
CA PHE A 235 -20.69 3.79 12.42
C PHE A 235 -20.85 4.62 13.71
N TYR A 236 -20.86 5.95 13.62
CA TYR A 236 -21.03 6.80 14.80
C TYR A 236 -22.46 6.82 15.33
N GLU A 237 -23.48 6.73 14.46
CA GLU A 237 -24.86 6.57 14.90
C GLU A 237 -25.08 5.23 15.61
N GLU A 238 -24.52 4.14 15.08
CA GLU A 238 -24.55 2.82 15.73
C GLU A 238 -23.78 2.82 17.06
N TRP A 239 -22.57 3.40 17.08
CA TRP A 239 -21.72 3.44 18.27
C TRP A 239 -22.37 4.18 19.44
N ASP A 240 -23.09 5.27 19.14
CA ASP A 240 -23.81 6.06 20.14
C ASP A 240 -25.23 5.54 20.42
N GLY A 241 -25.66 4.46 19.75
CA GLY A 241 -26.98 3.85 19.93
C GLY A 241 -28.15 4.69 19.41
N ARG A 242 -27.93 5.49 18.34
CA ARG A 242 -28.92 6.36 17.71
C ARG A 242 -29.53 5.80 16.42
N ALA A 243 -28.89 4.80 15.81
CA ALA A 243 -29.34 4.14 14.59
C ALA A 243 -30.57 3.23 14.80
#